data_AF-A0ABD1V578-F1
#
_entry.id   AF-A0ABD1V578-F1
#
_cell.length_a   1.000
_cell.length_b   1.000
_cell.length_c   1.000
_cell.angle_alpha   90.00
_cell.angle_beta   90.00
_cell.angle_gamma   90.00
#
_symmetry.space_group_name_H-M   'P 1'
#
loop_
_entity.id
_entity.type
_entity.pdbx_description
1 polymer ?
#
loop_
_entity_poly.entity_id
_entity_poly.type
_entity_poly.pdbx_seq_one_letter_code
_entity_poly.pdbx_strand_id
1 'polypeptide(L)'
;MQMKVLGEFRTRMQEQRRIVAQASKADKEHEQAIEGLKAALDSARTANEQMEADLKESDSNLLNLTKQLDNANAAQKVAAEALEAANKEKRHLLEEAKSRDEEVSGLRKDLAIAEDGRKEAEAGKREVEARLANAEADFVANFHNTEAYTNFPDYFARVGQQEVLTALRNDHPDFDVKFLEARFPPPDAGSEDDS
;
A
#
# COMPACT_ATOMS: atom_id res chain seq x y z
N MET A 1 -49.36 -69.20 -107.59
CA MET A 1 -48.86 -69.52 -106.23
C MET A 1 -47.51 -68.87 -105.91
N GLN A 2 -46.56 -68.79 -106.86
CA GLN A 2 -45.22 -68.24 -106.65
C GLN A 2 -45.14 -66.75 -106.26
N MET A 3 -46.07 -65.88 -106.69
CA MET A 3 -46.05 -64.45 -106.30
C MET A 3 -46.37 -64.19 -104.82
N LYS A 4 -47.16 -65.06 -104.15
CA LYS A 4 -47.49 -64.90 -102.72
C LYS A 4 -46.28 -65.16 -101.82
N VAL A 5 -45.49 -66.18 -102.17
CA VAL A 5 -44.29 -66.60 -101.41
C VAL A 5 -43.20 -65.52 -101.44
N LEU A 6 -43.00 -64.85 -102.59
CA LEU A 6 -42.07 -63.72 -102.72
C LEU A 6 -42.53 -62.48 -101.94
N GLY A 7 -43.84 -62.24 -101.86
CA GLY A 7 -44.42 -61.18 -101.02
C GLY A 7 -44.15 -61.42 -99.54
N GLU A 8 -44.44 -62.63 -99.04
CA GLU A 8 -44.21 -63.02 -97.64
C GLU A 8 -42.73 -62.97 -97.23
N PHE A 9 -41.82 -63.38 -98.13
CA PHE A 9 -40.38 -63.27 -97.91
C PHE A 9 -39.92 -61.81 -97.80
N ARG A 10 -40.44 -60.93 -98.67
CA ARG A 10 -40.11 -59.50 -98.65
C ARG A 10 -40.61 -58.82 -97.37
N THR A 11 -41.81 -59.18 -96.91
CA THR A 11 -42.37 -58.71 -95.64
C THR A 11 -41.53 -59.18 -94.46
N ARG A 12 -41.17 -60.48 -94.40
CA ARG A 12 -40.28 -61.01 -93.34
C ARG A 12 -38.91 -60.31 -93.32
N MET A 13 -38.32 -60.03 -94.49
CA MET A 13 -37.05 -59.31 -94.58
C MET A 13 -37.16 -57.85 -94.12
N GLN A 14 -38.29 -57.18 -94.39
CA GLN A 14 -38.55 -55.84 -93.85
C GLN A 14 -38.77 -55.87 -92.33
N GLU A 15 -39.50 -56.86 -91.82
CA GLU A 15 -39.71 -57.08 -90.38
C GLU A 15 -38.37 -57.31 -89.66
N GLN A 16 -37.51 -58.19 -90.20
CA GLN A 16 -36.18 -58.46 -89.66
C GLN A 16 -35.30 -57.20 -89.65
N ARG A 17 -35.31 -56.42 -90.74
CA ARG A 17 -34.57 -55.14 -90.79
C ARG A 17 -35.08 -54.15 -89.76
N ARG A 18 -36.39 -54.11 -89.52
CA ARG A 18 -37.00 -53.24 -88.51
C ARG A 18 -36.60 -53.69 -87.09
N ILE A 19 -36.62 -54.99 -86.81
CA ILE A 19 -36.19 -55.56 -85.52
C ILE A 19 -34.70 -55.26 -85.26
N VAL A 20 -33.84 -55.48 -86.25
CA VAL A 20 -32.40 -55.19 -86.14
C VAL A 20 -32.15 -53.68 -85.94
N ALA A 21 -32.86 -52.82 -86.67
CA ALA A 21 -32.74 -51.37 -86.50
C ALA A 21 -33.23 -50.90 -85.11
N GLN A 22 -34.30 -51.50 -84.59
CA GLN A 22 -34.79 -51.23 -83.22
C GLN A 22 -33.82 -51.74 -82.15
N ALA A 23 -33.23 -52.92 -82.32
CA ALA A 23 -32.22 -53.46 -81.42
C ALA A 23 -30.97 -52.57 -81.39
N SER A 24 -30.44 -52.19 -82.57
CA SER A 24 -29.30 -51.26 -82.66
C SER A 24 -29.57 -49.89 -82.03
N LYS A 25 -30.83 -49.40 -82.11
CA LYS A 25 -31.21 -48.15 -81.46
C LYS A 25 -31.26 -48.30 -79.94
N ALA A 26 -31.85 -49.39 -79.44
CA ALA A 26 -31.90 -49.70 -78.02
C ALA A 26 -30.49 -49.90 -77.43
N ASP A 27 -29.57 -50.55 -78.16
CA ASP A 27 -28.18 -50.74 -77.75
C ASP A 27 -27.45 -49.39 -77.62
N LYS A 28 -27.63 -48.48 -78.57
CA LYS A 28 -27.06 -47.12 -78.49
C LYS A 28 -27.63 -46.31 -77.33
N GLU A 29 -28.94 -46.38 -77.10
CA GLU A 29 -29.58 -45.72 -75.95
C GLU A 29 -29.07 -46.31 -74.63
N HIS A 30 -28.83 -47.62 -74.56
CA HIS A 30 -28.21 -48.29 -73.42
C HIS A 30 -26.77 -47.86 -73.19
N GLU A 31 -25.94 -47.77 -74.25
CA GLU A 31 -24.56 -47.26 -74.16
C GLU A 31 -24.52 -45.82 -73.65
N GLN A 32 -25.39 -44.95 -74.18
CA GLN A 32 -25.51 -43.57 -73.70
C GLN A 32 -25.96 -43.50 -72.23
N ALA A 33 -26.89 -44.35 -71.81
CA ALA A 33 -27.32 -44.43 -70.41
C ALA A 33 -26.17 -44.89 -69.50
N ILE A 34 -25.35 -45.84 -69.94
CA ILE A 34 -24.17 -46.31 -69.20
C ILE A 34 -23.11 -45.20 -69.09
N GLU A 35 -22.84 -44.47 -70.18
CA GLU A 35 -21.91 -43.33 -70.15
C GLU A 35 -22.39 -42.21 -69.22
N GLY A 36 -23.70 -41.89 -69.26
CA GLY A 36 -24.30 -40.92 -68.34
C GLY A 36 -24.20 -41.32 -66.87
N LEU A 37 -24.41 -42.60 -66.56
CA LEU A 37 -24.24 -43.13 -65.20
C LEU A 37 -22.78 -43.11 -64.73
N LYS A 38 -21.83 -43.39 -65.61
CA LYS A 38 -20.40 -43.29 -65.29
C LYS A 38 -20.00 -41.85 -64.97
N ALA A 39 -20.42 -40.89 -65.79
CA ALA A 39 -20.17 -39.47 -65.54
C ALA A 39 -20.79 -39.00 -64.21
N ALA A 40 -22.00 -39.44 -63.90
CA ALA A 40 -22.65 -39.15 -62.63
C ALA A 40 -21.90 -39.76 -61.43
N LEU A 41 -21.41 -40.99 -61.56
CA LEU A 41 -20.62 -41.66 -60.52
C LEU A 41 -19.29 -40.95 -60.27
N ASP A 42 -18.58 -40.55 -61.32
CA ASP A 42 -17.29 -39.85 -61.20
C ASP A 42 -17.47 -38.45 -60.60
N SER A 43 -18.54 -37.76 -60.96
CA SER A 43 -18.94 -36.49 -60.32
C SER A 43 -19.25 -36.68 -58.83
N ALA A 44 -20.03 -37.71 -58.49
CA ALA A 44 -20.34 -38.03 -57.09
C ALA A 44 -19.09 -38.40 -56.28
N ARG A 45 -18.15 -39.15 -56.86
CA ARG A 45 -16.85 -39.46 -56.23
C ARG A 45 -16.05 -38.21 -55.95
N THR A 46 -15.92 -37.33 -56.94
CA THR A 46 -15.19 -36.06 -56.78
C THR A 46 -15.82 -35.20 -55.68
N ALA A 47 -17.15 -35.10 -55.65
CA ALA A 47 -17.86 -34.38 -54.60
C ALA A 47 -17.64 -35.00 -53.21
N ASN A 48 -17.58 -36.33 -53.12
CA ASN A 48 -17.34 -37.02 -51.86
C ASN A 48 -15.89 -36.84 -51.37
N GLU A 49 -14.90 -36.90 -52.26
CA GLU A 49 -13.50 -36.60 -51.94
C GLU A 49 -13.33 -35.16 -51.44
N GLN A 50 -14.04 -34.20 -52.06
CA GLN A 50 -14.05 -32.82 -51.59
C GLN A 50 -14.68 -32.69 -50.20
N MET A 51 -15.84 -33.33 -49.97
CA MET A 51 -16.48 -33.34 -48.65
C MET A 51 -15.58 -33.95 -47.57
N GLU A 52 -14.84 -35.02 -47.88
CA GLU A 52 -13.89 -35.62 -46.94
C GLU A 52 -12.72 -34.68 -46.63
N ALA A 53 -12.25 -33.92 -47.62
CA ALA A 53 -11.21 -32.91 -47.40
C ALA A 53 -11.72 -31.77 -46.51
N ASP A 54 -12.91 -31.24 -46.81
CA ASP A 54 -13.56 -30.17 -46.06
C ASP A 54 -13.84 -30.60 -44.61
N LEU A 55 -14.25 -31.86 -44.39
CA LEU A 55 -14.50 -32.41 -43.06
C LEU A 55 -13.19 -32.45 -42.23
N LYS A 56 -12.09 -32.92 -42.82
CA LYS A 56 -10.77 -32.95 -42.15
C LYS A 56 -10.27 -31.55 -41.80
N GLU A 57 -10.49 -30.58 -42.69
CA GLU A 57 -10.14 -29.19 -42.42
C GLU A 57 -10.98 -28.63 -41.27
N SER A 58 -12.29 -28.87 -41.28
CA SER A 58 -13.21 -28.47 -40.22
C SER A 58 -12.80 -29.06 -38.86
N ASP A 59 -12.48 -30.36 -38.81
CA ASP A 59 -12.04 -31.03 -37.59
C ASP A 59 -10.73 -30.44 -37.05
N SER A 60 -9.78 -30.13 -37.94
CA SER A 60 -8.52 -29.45 -37.57
C SER A 60 -8.79 -28.05 -37.01
N ASN A 61 -9.69 -27.29 -37.64
CA ASN A 61 -10.07 -25.96 -37.19
C ASN A 61 -10.77 -25.99 -35.83
N LEU A 62 -11.69 -26.94 -35.62
CA LEU A 62 -12.36 -27.16 -34.33
C LEU A 62 -11.34 -27.50 -33.23
N LEU A 63 -10.39 -28.39 -33.50
CA LEU A 63 -9.35 -28.74 -32.54
C LEU A 63 -8.50 -27.52 -32.15
N ASN A 64 -8.16 -26.68 -33.12
CA ASN A 64 -7.40 -25.45 -32.86
C ASN A 64 -8.22 -24.44 -32.03
N LEU A 65 -9.50 -24.28 -32.35
CA LEU A 65 -10.43 -23.43 -31.59
C LEU A 65 -10.59 -23.91 -30.14
N THR A 66 -10.71 -25.21 -29.91
CA THR A 66 -10.77 -25.78 -28.55
C THR A 66 -9.51 -25.46 -27.76
N LYS A 67 -8.32 -25.63 -28.36
CA LYS A 67 -7.05 -25.29 -27.69
C LYS A 67 -6.96 -23.79 -27.37
N GLN A 68 -7.42 -22.93 -28.26
CA GLN A 68 -7.45 -21.48 -28.02
C GLN A 68 -8.40 -21.13 -26.88
N LEU A 69 -9.57 -21.77 -26.83
CA LEU A 69 -10.55 -21.58 -25.76
C LEU A 69 -9.99 -22.03 -24.41
N ASP A 70 -9.32 -23.18 -24.35
CA ASP A 70 -8.69 -23.69 -23.13
C ASP A 70 -7.62 -22.73 -22.62
N ASN A 71 -6.78 -22.21 -23.52
CA ASN A 71 -5.77 -21.21 -23.18
C ASN A 71 -6.39 -19.90 -22.68
N ALA A 72 -7.46 -19.44 -23.33
CA ALA A 72 -8.18 -18.23 -22.91
C ALA A 72 -8.83 -18.40 -21.54
N ASN A 73 -9.44 -19.56 -21.26
CA ASN A 73 -10.01 -19.88 -19.95
C ASN A 73 -8.95 -19.93 -18.86
N ALA A 74 -7.78 -20.52 -19.15
CA ALA A 74 -6.65 -20.54 -18.22
C ALA A 74 -6.15 -19.12 -17.92
N ALA A 75 -6.00 -18.28 -18.94
CA ALA A 75 -5.60 -16.89 -18.77
C ALA A 75 -6.64 -16.08 -17.97
N GLN A 76 -7.93 -16.29 -18.23
CA GLN A 76 -9.02 -15.66 -17.48
C GLN A 76 -8.98 -16.06 -16.01
N LYS A 77 -8.73 -17.33 -15.69
CA LYS A 77 -8.61 -17.80 -14.32
C LYS A 77 -7.45 -17.12 -13.58
N VAL A 78 -6.27 -17.06 -14.20
CA VAL A 78 -5.10 -16.38 -13.63
C VAL A 78 -5.39 -14.89 -13.39
N ALA A 79 -6.03 -14.23 -14.35
CA ALA A 79 -6.41 -12.82 -14.21
C ALA A 79 -7.42 -12.60 -13.07
N ALA A 80 -8.38 -13.50 -12.90
CA ALA A 80 -9.37 -13.43 -11.81
C ALA A 80 -8.70 -13.61 -10.44
N GLU A 81 -7.79 -14.58 -10.30
CA GLU A 81 -7.03 -14.81 -9.06
C GLU A 81 -6.14 -13.60 -8.71
N ALA A 82 -5.47 -13.02 -9.71
CA ALA A 82 -4.66 -11.81 -9.52
C ALA A 82 -5.52 -10.61 -9.06
N LEU A 83 -6.72 -10.46 -9.65
CA LEU A 83 -7.66 -9.40 -9.27
C LEU A 83 -8.17 -9.61 -7.83
N GLU A 84 -8.45 -10.85 -7.43
CA GLU A 84 -8.87 -11.18 -6.07
C GLU A 84 -7.77 -10.86 -5.05
N ALA A 85 -6.52 -11.24 -5.35
CA ALA A 85 -5.37 -10.95 -4.51
C ALA A 85 -5.17 -9.43 -4.34
N ALA A 86 -5.21 -8.67 -5.43
CA ALA A 86 -5.07 -7.21 -5.40
C ALA A 86 -6.20 -6.54 -4.61
N ASN A 87 -7.43 -7.04 -4.72
CA ASN A 87 -8.57 -6.52 -3.95
C ASN A 87 -8.42 -6.80 -2.45
N LYS A 88 -7.88 -7.97 -2.08
CA LYS A 88 -7.60 -8.31 -0.68
C LYS A 88 -6.51 -7.41 -0.10
N GLU A 89 -5.43 -7.19 -0.83
CA GLU A 89 -4.34 -6.29 -0.44
C GLU A 89 -4.83 -4.85 -0.28
N LYS A 90 -5.63 -4.35 -1.25
CA LYS A 90 -6.23 -3.02 -1.16
C LYS A 90 -7.08 -2.85 0.11
N ARG A 91 -7.88 -3.86 0.48
CA ARG A 91 -8.69 -3.81 1.72
C ARG A 91 -7.80 -3.76 2.96
N HIS A 92 -6.73 -4.55 2.99
CA HIS A 92 -5.77 -4.54 4.09
C HIS A 92 -5.13 -3.16 4.27
N LEU A 93 -4.60 -2.59 3.18
CA LEU A 93 -3.97 -1.27 3.20
C LEU A 93 -4.94 -0.16 3.64
N LEU A 94 -6.21 -0.24 3.24
CA LEU A 94 -7.23 0.72 3.68
C LEU A 94 -7.51 0.63 5.18
N GLU A 95 -7.47 -0.57 5.75
CA GLU A 95 -7.68 -0.76 7.19
C GLU A 95 -6.47 -0.27 7.99
N GLU A 96 -5.25 -0.56 7.53
CA GLU A 96 -4.02 -0.02 8.12
C GLU A 96 -3.98 1.50 8.06
N ALA A 97 -4.39 2.10 6.93
CA ALA A 97 -4.45 3.55 6.79
C ALA A 97 -5.42 4.18 7.79
N LYS A 98 -6.62 3.60 7.99
CA LYS A 98 -7.57 4.06 9.00
C LYS A 98 -7.00 3.96 10.41
N SER A 99 -6.38 2.83 10.75
CA SER A 99 -5.77 2.64 12.07
C SER A 99 -4.66 3.67 12.33
N ARG A 100 -3.83 3.97 11.32
CA ARG A 100 -2.81 5.02 11.40
C ARG A 100 -3.41 6.42 11.54
N ASP A 101 -4.49 6.72 10.83
CA ASP A 101 -5.18 8.00 10.97
C ASP A 101 -5.76 8.20 12.38
N GLU A 102 -6.30 7.14 12.98
CA GLU A 102 -6.75 7.15 14.38
C GLU A 102 -5.59 7.36 15.36
N GLU A 103 -4.46 6.67 15.17
CA GLU A 103 -3.25 6.83 15.96
C GLU A 103 -2.73 8.29 15.90
N VAL A 104 -2.61 8.84 14.69
CA VAL A 104 -2.16 10.24 14.49
C VAL A 104 -3.14 11.23 15.13
N SER A 105 -4.44 10.98 15.04
CA SER A 105 -5.47 11.80 15.69
C SER A 105 -5.32 11.78 17.21
N GLY A 106 -5.06 10.60 17.79
CA GLY A 106 -4.76 10.45 19.22
C GLY A 106 -3.52 11.25 19.63
N LEU A 107 -2.40 11.04 18.94
CA LEU A 107 -1.14 11.73 19.23
C LEU A 107 -1.27 13.27 19.13
N ARG A 108 -2.08 13.78 18.20
CA ARG A 108 -2.35 15.22 18.10
C ARG A 108 -3.10 15.76 19.31
N LYS A 109 -4.05 15.00 19.87
CA LYS A 109 -4.76 15.39 21.10
C LYS A 109 -3.81 15.39 22.29
N ASP A 110 -2.99 14.34 22.41
CA ASP A 110 -2.01 14.24 23.49
C ASP A 110 -0.98 15.37 23.43
N LEU A 111 -0.51 15.72 22.23
CA LEU A 111 0.39 16.84 22.03
C LEU A 111 -0.24 18.17 22.47
N ALA A 112 -1.51 18.42 22.12
CA ALA A 112 -2.21 19.64 22.53
C ALA A 112 -2.32 19.73 24.06
N ILE A 113 -2.67 18.62 24.73
CA ILE A 113 -2.73 18.55 26.20
C ILE A 113 -1.35 18.84 26.81
N ALA A 114 -0.29 18.24 26.26
CA ALA A 114 1.08 18.45 26.73
C ALA A 114 1.53 19.91 26.55
N GLU A 115 1.18 20.54 25.43
CA GLU A 115 1.50 21.94 25.17
C GLU A 115 0.79 22.89 26.14
N ASP A 116 -0.49 22.63 26.45
CA ASP A 116 -1.24 23.44 27.40
C ASP A 116 -0.70 23.25 28.83
N GLY A 117 -0.39 22.01 29.23
CA GLY A 117 0.29 21.75 30.51
C GLY A 117 1.65 22.44 30.62
N ARG A 118 2.42 22.51 29.52
CA ARG A 118 3.69 23.27 29.49
C ARG A 118 3.46 24.77 29.69
N LYS A 119 2.45 25.36 29.03
CA LYS A 119 2.12 26.79 29.19
C LYS A 119 1.70 27.11 30.62
N GLU A 120 0.89 26.26 31.24
CA GLU A 120 0.48 26.42 32.64
C GLU A 120 1.68 26.33 33.59
N ALA A 121 2.57 25.35 33.39
CA ALA A 121 3.79 25.23 34.19
C ALA A 121 4.72 26.44 34.03
N GLU A 122 4.88 26.97 32.82
CA GLU A 122 5.66 28.20 32.57
C GLU A 122 5.02 29.43 33.22
N ALA A 123 3.69 29.53 33.21
CA ALA A 123 2.97 30.61 33.88
C ALA A 123 3.15 30.54 35.40
N GLY A 124 3.00 29.35 36.00
CA GLY A 124 3.23 29.13 37.43
C GLY A 124 4.67 29.45 37.85
N LYS A 125 5.66 29.06 37.03
CA LYS A 125 7.06 29.42 37.26
C LYS A 125 7.27 30.94 37.30
N ARG A 126 6.71 31.68 36.32
CA ARG A 126 6.81 33.14 36.28
C ARG A 126 6.14 33.80 37.48
N GLU A 127 5.01 33.27 37.94
CA GLU A 127 4.32 33.78 39.12
C GLU A 127 5.16 33.59 40.39
N VAL A 128 5.78 32.42 40.57
CA VAL A 128 6.68 32.14 41.69
C VAL A 128 7.90 33.06 41.65
N GLU A 129 8.54 33.20 40.49
CA GLU A 129 9.68 34.11 40.29
C GLU A 129 9.30 35.56 40.62
N ALA A 130 8.12 36.02 40.18
CA ALA A 130 7.64 37.37 40.49
C ALA A 130 7.35 37.56 41.98
N ARG A 131 6.75 36.57 42.66
CA ARG A 131 6.52 36.60 44.11
C ARG A 131 7.82 36.64 44.88
N LEU A 132 8.82 35.85 44.48
CA LEU A 132 10.14 35.85 45.10
C LEU A 132 10.81 37.21 44.93
N ALA A 133 10.83 37.77 43.71
CA ALA A 133 11.40 39.08 43.45
C ALA A 133 10.72 40.20 44.26
N ASN A 134 9.40 40.15 44.40
CA ASN A 134 8.67 41.10 45.25
C ASN A 134 9.00 40.91 46.73
N ALA A 135 9.05 39.66 47.22
CA ALA A 135 9.40 39.38 48.61
C ALA A 135 10.84 39.82 48.93
N GLU A 136 11.78 39.63 48.01
CA GLU A 136 13.16 40.11 48.13
C GLU A 136 13.20 41.65 48.15
N ALA A 137 12.49 42.32 47.24
CA ALA A 137 12.41 43.77 47.21
C ALA A 137 11.80 44.34 48.51
N ASP A 138 10.72 43.73 49.00
CA ASP A 138 10.06 44.09 50.24
C ASP A 138 10.97 43.86 51.45
N PHE A 139 11.70 42.73 51.48
CA PHE A 139 12.68 42.45 52.52
C PHE A 139 13.79 43.49 52.54
N VAL A 140 14.38 43.82 51.39
CA VAL A 140 15.44 44.85 51.29
C VAL A 140 14.92 46.22 51.71
N ALA A 141 13.74 46.63 51.22
CA ALA A 141 13.15 47.92 51.55
C ALA A 141 12.82 48.05 53.05
N ASN A 142 12.42 46.94 53.68
CA ASN A 142 12.05 46.92 55.10
C ASN A 142 13.13 46.29 55.99
N PHE A 143 14.35 46.10 55.50
CA PHE A 143 15.40 45.41 56.23
C PHE A 143 15.62 46.02 57.61
N HIS A 144 15.60 47.35 57.69
CA HIS A 144 15.74 48.12 58.93
C HIS A 144 14.67 47.83 60.00
N ASN A 145 13.54 47.25 59.62
CA ASN A 145 12.44 46.86 60.51
C ASN A 145 12.46 45.36 60.86
N THR A 146 13.45 44.60 60.37
CA THR A 146 13.60 43.17 60.65
C THR A 146 14.44 42.93 61.90
N GLU A 147 14.21 41.80 62.58
CA GLU A 147 15.06 41.37 63.70
C GLU A 147 16.53 41.19 63.29
N ALA A 148 16.77 40.82 62.02
CA ALA A 148 18.11 40.74 61.45
C ALA A 148 18.84 42.09 61.49
N TYR A 149 18.13 43.22 61.32
CA TYR A 149 18.74 44.55 61.44
C TYR A 149 19.09 44.94 62.87
N THR A 150 18.35 44.47 63.87
CA THR A 150 18.63 44.79 65.29
C THR A 150 20.06 44.39 65.68
N ASN A 151 20.53 43.24 65.20
CA ASN A 151 21.88 42.74 65.47
C ASN A 151 22.91 43.13 64.39
N PHE A 152 22.47 43.75 63.29
CA PHE A 152 23.31 44.07 62.14
C PHE A 152 24.41 45.10 62.45
N PRO A 153 24.14 46.25 63.10
CA PRO A 153 25.19 47.20 63.47
C PRO A 153 26.26 46.59 64.36
N ASP A 154 25.86 45.80 65.36
CA ASP A 154 26.78 45.16 66.30
C ASP A 154 27.65 44.10 65.62
N TYR A 155 27.06 43.32 64.70
CA TYR A 155 27.80 42.37 63.88
C TYR A 155 28.89 43.08 63.05
N PHE A 156 28.53 44.12 62.29
CA PHE A 156 29.50 44.85 61.46
C PHE A 156 30.54 45.62 62.27
N ALA A 157 30.16 46.15 63.44
CA ALA A 157 31.11 46.74 64.37
C ALA A 157 32.16 45.72 64.85
N ARG A 158 31.74 44.49 65.16
CA ARG A 158 32.67 43.40 65.52
C ARG A 158 33.56 42.98 64.35
N VAL A 159 33.01 42.85 63.14
CA VAL A 159 33.81 42.58 61.93
C VAL A 159 34.89 43.64 61.73
N GLY A 160 34.52 44.92 61.77
CA GLY A 160 35.49 46.03 61.63
C GLY A 160 36.53 46.05 62.76
N GLN A 161 36.14 45.72 63.99
CA GLN A 161 37.09 45.55 65.11
C GLN A 161 38.10 44.44 64.83
N GLN A 162 37.68 43.30 64.28
CA GLN A 162 38.58 42.20 63.92
C GLN A 162 39.56 42.58 62.80
N GLU A 163 39.11 43.35 61.81
CA GLU A 163 39.98 43.86 60.75
C GLU A 163 41.08 44.78 61.31
N VAL A 164 40.72 45.68 62.22
CA VAL A 164 41.68 46.57 62.89
C VAL A 164 42.68 45.80 63.75
N LEU A 165 42.23 44.81 64.52
CA LEU A 165 43.12 43.95 65.31
C LEU A 165 44.09 43.17 64.42
N THR A 166 43.60 42.68 63.29
CA THR A 166 44.42 41.99 62.29
C THR A 166 45.48 42.91 61.69
N ALA A 167 45.10 44.15 61.34
CA ALA A 167 46.04 45.15 60.83
C ALA A 167 47.10 45.52 61.88
N LEU A 168 46.70 45.79 63.13
CA LEU A 168 47.62 46.10 64.24
C LEU A 168 48.65 45.00 64.46
N ARG A 169 48.22 43.73 64.45
CA ARG A 169 49.12 42.58 64.58
C ARG A 169 50.14 42.50 63.45
N ASN A 170 49.73 42.84 62.23
CA ASN A 170 50.59 42.77 61.05
C ASN A 170 51.59 43.94 60.99
N ASP A 171 51.13 45.15 61.28
CA ASP A 171 51.94 46.38 61.15
C ASP A 171 52.81 46.65 62.39
N HIS A 172 52.40 46.12 63.56
CA HIS A 172 53.08 46.29 64.83
C HIS A 172 53.21 44.94 65.57
N PRO A 173 54.08 44.03 65.10
CA PRO A 173 54.19 42.67 65.64
C PRO A 173 54.68 42.60 67.10
N ASP A 174 55.37 43.65 67.57
CA ASP A 174 55.87 43.75 68.94
C ASP A 174 54.79 44.25 69.93
N PHE A 175 53.64 44.68 69.43
CA PHE A 175 52.52 45.12 70.26
C PHE A 175 51.62 43.93 70.61
N ASP A 176 51.50 43.60 71.90
CA ASP A 176 50.66 42.49 72.36
C ASP A 176 49.16 42.84 72.25
N VAL A 177 48.54 42.38 71.17
CA VAL A 177 47.11 42.60 70.89
C VAL A 177 46.18 41.66 71.66
N LYS A 178 46.69 40.66 72.40
CA LYS A 178 45.84 39.63 73.05
C LYS A 178 44.82 40.21 74.03
N PHE A 179 45.18 41.27 74.74
CA PHE A 179 44.25 41.97 75.62
C PHE A 179 43.09 42.62 74.83
N LEU A 180 43.38 43.14 73.63
CA LEU A 180 42.35 43.72 72.77
C LEU A 180 41.49 42.65 72.10
N GLU A 181 42.08 41.52 71.69
CA GLU A 181 41.34 40.35 71.18
C GLU A 181 40.38 39.76 72.23
N ALA A 182 40.80 39.71 73.50
CA ALA A 182 39.93 39.27 74.60
C ALA A 182 38.77 40.25 74.88
N ARG A 183 38.97 41.55 74.60
CA ARG A 183 37.96 42.60 74.80
C ARG A 183 36.98 42.72 73.63
N PHE A 184 37.45 42.41 72.42
CA PHE A 184 36.68 42.47 71.18
C PHE A 184 36.72 41.09 70.54
N PRO A 185 35.87 40.15 70.99
CA PRO A 185 35.81 38.83 70.41
C PRO A 185 35.30 38.87 68.96
N PRO A 186 35.62 37.87 68.13
CA PRO A 186 35.08 37.76 66.79
C PRO A 186 33.54 37.70 66.82
N PRO A 187 32.86 38.17 65.75
CA PRO A 187 31.42 38.00 65.66
C PRO A 187 31.07 36.51 65.68
N ASP A 188 30.06 36.15 66.48
CA ASP A 188 29.53 34.79 66.46
C ASP A 188 28.91 34.55 65.08
N ALA A 189 29.44 33.58 64.33
CA ALA A 189 28.73 33.03 63.18
C ALA A 189 27.49 32.36 63.79
N GLY A 190 26.31 32.94 63.56
CA GLY A 190 25.08 32.65 64.31
C GLY A 190 24.91 31.17 64.68
N SER A 191 24.50 30.92 65.93
CA SER A 191 24.03 29.61 66.36
C SER A 191 22.94 29.14 65.37
N GLU A 192 23.21 28.04 64.67
CA GLU A 192 22.20 27.20 64.04
C GLU A 192 21.36 26.56 65.14
N ASP A 193 20.49 27.34 65.77
CA ASP A 193 19.41 26.83 66.60
C ASP A 193 18.25 27.79 66.40
N ASP A 194 17.40 27.45 65.41
CA ASP A 194 15.95 27.64 65.50
C ASP A 194 15.25 26.92 64.32
N SER A 195 14.66 25.77 64.68
CA SER A 195 13.39 25.14 64.22
C SER A 195 12.95 25.23 62.75
#